data_AF-A0A4Q3B8Z8-F1
#
_entry.id   AF-A0A4Q3B8Z8-F1
#
_cell.length_a   1.000
_cell.length_b   1.000
_cell.length_c   1.000
_cell.angle_alpha   90.00
_cell.angle_beta   90.00
_cell.angle_gamma   90.00
#
_symmetry.space_group_name_H-M   'P 1'
#
loop_
_entity.id
_entity.type
_entity.pdbx_description
1 polymer ?
#
loop_
_entity_poly.entity_id
_entity_poly.type
_entity_poly.pdbx_seq_one_letter_code
_entity_poly.pdbx_strand_id
1 'polypeptide(L)' 'MAEKYNLQTIAFPAISTGIYSYPIKEAAEIAVRTVKSHLNGQNMPQKVYFACFNVETYQIYVSLLANNNL' A
#
# COMPACT_ATOMS: atom_id res chain seq x y z
N MET A 1 0.50 -12.69 7.69
CA MET A 1 -0.23 -12.62 8.98
C MET A 1 -1.74 -12.55 8.80
N ALA A 2 -2.27 -11.64 7.97
CA ALA A 2 -3.72 -11.52 7.75
C ALA A 2 -4.39 -12.82 7.28
N GLU A 3 -3.74 -13.58 6.40
CA GLU A 3 -4.19 -14.92 5.96
C GLU A 3 -4.40 -15.89 7.13
N LYS A 4 -3.50 -15.90 8.12
CA LYS A 4 -3.59 -16.78 9.30
C LYS A 4 -4.86 -16.53 10.11
N TYR A 5 -5.35 -15.29 10.09
CA TYR A 5 -6.58 -14.90 10.79
C TYR A 5 -7.77 -14.76 9.83
N ASN A 6 -7.62 -15.22 8.59
CA ASN A 6 -8.63 -15.16 7.54
C ASN A 6 -9.21 -13.74 7.32
N LEU A 7 -8.37 -12.71 7.47
CA LEU A 7 -8.78 -11.31 7.30
C LEU A 7 -8.83 -10.96 5.82
N GLN A 8 -10.02 -10.60 5.34
CA GLN A 8 -10.25 -10.31 3.92
C GLN A 8 -9.83 -8.90 3.51
N THR A 9 -9.77 -7.97 4.46
CA THR A 9 -9.50 -6.56 4.20
C THR A 9 -8.44 -6.03 5.15
N ILE A 10 -7.47 -5.28 4.60
CA ILE A 10 -6.42 -4.62 5.37
C ILE A 10 -6.33 -3.15 4.94
N ALA A 11 -6.07 -2.26 5.89
CA ALA A 11 -5.69 -0.89 5.62
C ALA A 11 -4.27 -0.62 6.15
N PHE A 12 -3.39 -0.10 5.28
CA PHE A 12 -2.04 0.32 5.65
C PHE A 12 -1.94 1.85 5.63
N PRO A 13 -1.40 2.49 6.68
CA PRO A 13 -1.02 3.90 6.61
C PRO A 13 0.23 4.08 5.74
N ALA A 14 0.65 5.33 5.50
CA ALA A 14 1.96 5.63 4.94
C ALA A 14 3.07 5.34 5.98
N ILE A 15 3.54 4.09 5.99
CA ILE A 15 4.51 3.59 6.98
C ILE A 15 5.87 4.26 6.75
N SER A 16 6.55 4.64 7.84
CA SER A 16 7.89 5.26 7.86
C SER A 16 8.00 6.70 7.35
N THR A 17 6.92 7.33 6.90
CA THR A 17 6.97 8.67 6.27
C THR A 17 6.64 9.83 7.23
N GLY A 18 6.29 9.51 8.48
CA GLY A 18 6.08 10.49 9.56
C GLY A 18 7.37 10.76 10.33
N ILE A 19 7.40 10.37 11.61
CA ILE A 19 8.56 10.60 12.51
C ILE A 19 9.89 10.05 11.95
N TYR A 20 9.82 8.95 11.20
CA TYR A 20 11.00 8.30 10.61
C TYR A 20 11.49 8.96 9.32
N SER A 21 10.78 9.98 8.83
CA SER A 21 11.20 10.86 7.72
C SER A 21 11.63 10.14 6.44
N TYR A 22 11.17 8.91 6.21
CA TYR A 22 11.45 8.21 4.96
C TYR A 22 10.71 8.91 3.80
N PRO A 23 11.34 9.10 2.63
CA PRO A 23 10.70 9.79 1.51
C PRO A 23 9.37 9.13 1.09
N ILE A 24 8.29 9.93 1.07
CA ILE A 24 6.94 9.41 0.84
C ILE A 24 6.78 8.70 -0.51
N LYS A 25 7.42 9.21 -1.57
CA LYS A 25 7.34 8.60 -2.91
C LYS A 25 7.99 7.21 -2.93
N GLU A 26 9.20 7.09 -2.38
CA GLU A 26 9.93 5.83 -2.31
C GLU A 26 9.20 4.81 -1.42
N ALA A 27 8.67 5.24 -0.26
CA ALA A 27 7.87 4.39 0.62
C ALA A 27 6.60 3.89 -0.08
N ALA A 28 5.88 4.79 -0.78
CA ALA A 28 4.66 4.44 -1.48
C ALA A 28 4.93 3.47 -2.64
N GLU A 29 6.02 3.66 -3.39
CA GLU A 29 6.43 2.74 -4.46
C GLU A 29 6.71 1.34 -3.93
N ILE A 30 7.47 1.22 -2.83
CA ILE A 30 7.73 -0.06 -2.17
C ILE A 30 6.42 -0.69 -1.73
N ALA A 31 5.57 0.07 -1.03
CA ALA A 31 4.30 -0.42 -0.51
C ALA A 31 3.37 -0.94 -1.62
N VAL A 32 3.18 -0.18 -2.70
CA VAL A 32 2.34 -0.57 -3.83
C VAL A 32 2.89 -1.80 -4.53
N ARG A 33 4.19 -1.82 -4.84
CA ARG A 33 4.83 -2.97 -5.51
C ARG A 33 4.72 -4.24 -4.67
N THR A 34 4.99 -4.15 -3.36
CA THR A 34 4.90 -5.30 -2.45
C THR A 34 3.47 -5.80 -2.34
N VAL A 35 2.47 -4.92 -2.21
CA VAL A 35 1.05 -5.33 -2.15
C VAL A 35 0.63 -5.97 -3.47
N LYS A 36 0.92 -5.36 -4.63
CA LYS A 36 0.61 -5.94 -5.94
C LYS A 36 1.25 -7.32 -6.12
N SER A 37 2.54 -7.44 -5.81
CA SER A 37 3.26 -8.70 -5.92
C SER A 37 2.71 -9.77 -4.99
N HIS A 38 2.28 -9.39 -3.78
CA HIS A 38 1.69 -10.31 -2.83
C HIS A 38 0.30 -10.79 -3.27
N LEU A 39 -0.54 -9.90 -3.79
CA LEU A 39 -1.88 -10.24 -4.29
C LEU A 39 -1.83 -11.07 -5.57
N ASN A 40 -0.76 -10.94 -6.36
CA ASN A 40 -0.58 -11.74 -7.57
C ASN A 40 -0.33 -13.22 -7.21
N GLY A 41 -1.37 -14.03 -7.31
CA GLY A 41 -1.33 -15.47 -6.99
C GLY A 41 -1.82 -15.83 -5.59
N GLN A 42 -2.31 -14.87 -4.81
CA GLN A 42 -2.93 -15.11 -3.49
C GLN A 42 -4.42 -14.78 -3.54
N ASN A 43 -5.24 -15.60 -2.86
CA ASN A 43 -6.68 -15.33 -2.72
C ASN A 43 -7.00 -14.35 -1.58
N MET A 44 -6.01 -14.03 -0.73
CA MET A 44 -6.18 -13.25 0.49
C MET A 44 -4.97 -12.36 0.76
N PRO A 45 -5.16 -11.14 1.31
CA PRO A 45 -6.46 -10.48 1.52
C PRO A 45 -7.11 -10.10 0.19
N GLN A 46 -8.44 -10.07 0.13
CA GLN A 46 -9.18 -9.70 -1.08
C GLN A 46 -9.09 -8.20 -1.38
N LYS A 47 -8.92 -7.37 -0.34
CA LYS A 47 -8.87 -5.92 -0.48
C LYS A 47 -7.81 -5.29 0.40
N VAL A 48 -7.04 -4.38 -0.18
CA VAL A 48 -6.05 -3.57 0.54
C VAL A 48 -6.35 -2.09 0.30
N TYR A 49 -6.38 -1.31 1.38
CA TYR A 49 -6.50 0.15 1.32
C TYR A 49 -5.18 0.80 1.76
N PHE A 50 -4.77 1.85 1.06
CA PHE A 50 -3.73 2.75 1.53
C PHE A 50 -4.38 3.97 2.19
N ALA A 51 -4.37 4.01 3.52
CA ALA A 51 -4.97 5.06 4.32
C ALA A 51 -4.08 6.31 4.31
N CYS A 52 -4.41 7.25 3.44
CA CYS A 52 -3.66 8.48 3.25
C CYS A 52 -4.20 9.58 4.18
N PHE A 53 -3.33 10.14 5.02
CA PHE A 53 -3.74 11.19 5.98
C PHE A 53 -3.98 12.54 5.32
N ASN A 54 -3.27 12.84 4.23
CA ASN A 54 -3.36 14.11 3.52
C ASN A 54 -3.50 13.90 2.01
N VAL A 55 -3.88 14.99 1.32
CA VAL A 55 -4.13 14.98 -0.13
C VAL A 55 -2.86 14.69 -0.93
N GLU A 56 -1.71 15.19 -0.50
CA GLU A 56 -0.43 14.95 -1.20
C GLU A 56 -0.11 13.45 -1.25
N THR A 57 -0.18 12.78 -0.11
CA THR A 57 0.05 11.33 0.00
C THR A 57 -0.98 10.56 -0.85
N TYR A 58 -2.24 10.97 -0.79
CA TYR A 58 -3.30 10.38 -1.60
C TYR A 58 -3.00 10.46 -3.10
N GLN A 59 -2.59 11.63 -3.59
CA GLN A 59 -2.26 11.82 -5.02
C GLN A 59 -1.06 10.96 -5.47
N ILE A 60 -0.07 10.79 -4.60
CA ILE A 60 1.07 9.88 -4.86
C ILE A 60 0.56 8.45 -5.04
N TYR A 61 -0.22 7.93 -4.09
CA TYR A 61 -0.76 6.57 -4.18
C TYR A 61 -1.69 6.38 -5.38
N VAL A 62 -2.56 7.35 -5.70
CA VAL A 62 -3.42 7.31 -6.89
C VAL A 62 -2.59 7.22 -8.16
N SER A 63 -1.56 8.04 -8.29
CA SER A 63 -0.68 8.04 -9.47
C SER A 63 0.04 6.69 -9.64
N LEU A 64 0.54 6.11 -8.54
CA LEU A 64 1.23 4.81 -8.56
C LEU A 64 0.30 3.65 -8.88
N LEU A 65 -0.95 3.68 -8.38
CA LEU A 65 -1.94 2.64 -8.64
C LEU A 65 -2.49 2.70 -10.07
N ALA A 66 -2.61 3.90 -10.66
CA ALA A 66 -2.98 4.07 -12.05
C ALA A 66 -1.88 3.58 -13.02
N ASN A 67 -0.63 3.48 -12.55
CA ASN A 67 0.48 2.99 -13.35
C ASN A 67 0.55 1.45 -13.31
N ASN A 68 0.41 0.83 -14.49
CA ASN A 68 0.48 -0.63 -14.64
C ASN A 68 1.92 -1.17 -14.74
N ASN A 69 2.93 -0.29 -14.81
CA ASN A 69 4.34 -0.67 -14.96
C ASN A 69 5.08 -0.87 -13.62
N LEU A 70 4.33 -0.98 -12.52
CA LEU A 70 4.81 -1.24 -11.15
C LEU A 70 4.33 -2.60 -10.66
#